data_AF-A0A7S3A9E2-F1
#
_entry.id   AF-A0A7S3A9E2-F1
#
_cell.length_a   1.000
_cell.length_b   1.000
_cell.length_c   1.000
_cell.angle_alpha   90.00
_cell.angle_beta   90.00
_cell.angle_gamma   90.00
#
_symmetry.space_group_name_H-M   'P 1'
#
loop_
_entity.id
_entity.type
_entity.pdbx_description
1 polymer ?
#
loop_
_entity_poly.entity_id
_entity_poly.type
_entity_poly.pdbx_seq_one_letter_code
_entity_poly.pdbx_strand_id
1 'polypeptide(L)'
;MGRACLVLKSLPHRISASVGQSRSLNTAVDRGASSTHGLSSVFHVPSTSQKVNRLRRDIQDVTIVDTKEKALEALRALQSDQALTRTHAWDTETEDVDPSIESPVGKGRVICASAFCGKDIDFGSGNKLWIDNTQDGILQCFKDYFQNPKIGKVWHNYSFDKHVLLNEGINCDGFAGDTMHMARLLDTSIYSYSLEFLSTYFLPEVKPKESMKTLFSVPKLNKDGKPGKKLVLPALLDLQNSEEHCQRWIDYSTKDAEVTWMLANKLYNLLRSRPTEDYKGNRMSLWDVYSAYMIPFGESLIEIERVGMKINIEHLKLAEEKAQEASELAKSEFRSWLETIQPEAAGHMNLMSDKQKQALFFAPYRNMKVMRSYVEARRDGNQTDFQRTSFVLALLCQTGEVLNNVNQFKTEDKGTFKIEGLRLPVEEVTSQFWPSSSEKVLRDLAGDMSIDKKGKAYPFIGETGMTWGKNG
;
A
#
# COMPACT_ATOMS: atom_id res chain seq x y z
N MET A 1 17.08 5.98 -45.16
CA MET A 1 16.70 4.73 -44.46
C MET A 1 17.91 4.22 -43.72
N GLY A 2 17.95 4.40 -42.40
CA GLY A 2 19.04 3.92 -41.54
C GLY A 2 18.46 3.64 -40.16
N ARG A 3 18.31 2.35 -39.83
CA ARG A 3 17.86 1.90 -38.52
C ARG A 3 19.03 2.05 -37.53
N ALA A 4 18.95 3.03 -36.63
CA ALA A 4 19.81 3.08 -35.46
C ALA A 4 19.19 2.21 -34.36
N CYS A 5 19.81 1.05 -34.14
CA CYS A 5 19.49 0.10 -33.08
C CYS A 5 20.03 0.65 -31.75
N LEU A 6 19.14 1.01 -30.82
CA LEU A 6 19.50 1.36 -29.46
C LEU A 6 19.87 0.07 -28.70
N VAL A 7 21.17 -0.12 -28.47
CA VAL A 7 21.70 -1.16 -27.58
C VAL A 7 21.55 -0.65 -26.14
N LEU A 8 20.47 -1.06 -25.47
CA LEU A 8 20.32 -0.93 -24.02
C LEU A 8 21.26 -1.93 -23.34
N LYS A 9 22.38 -1.42 -22.77
CA LYS A 9 23.18 -2.19 -21.82
C LYS A 9 22.33 -2.48 -20.58
N SER A 10 22.05 -3.76 -20.34
CA SER A 10 21.33 -4.25 -19.17
C SER A 10 22.12 -3.95 -17.88
N LEU A 11 21.60 -3.06 -17.04
CA LEU A 11 22.01 -2.94 -15.63
C LEU A 11 21.14 -3.92 -14.80
N PRO A 12 21.73 -4.72 -13.89
CA PRO A 12 20.97 -5.69 -13.12
C PRO A 12 20.50 -5.08 -11.79
N HIS A 13 19.43 -4.28 -11.79
CA HIS A 13 18.69 -3.98 -10.57
C HIS A 13 17.19 -3.93 -10.84
N ARG A 14 16.49 -4.99 -10.44
CA ARG A 14 15.02 -5.00 -10.31
C ARG A 14 14.64 -4.11 -9.13
N ILE A 15 14.06 -2.96 -9.40
CA ILE A 15 13.19 -2.26 -8.46
C ILE A 15 11.83 -2.96 -8.57
N SER A 16 11.45 -3.73 -7.56
CA SER A 16 10.06 -4.18 -7.42
C SER A 16 9.20 -2.95 -7.18
N ALA A 17 8.20 -2.72 -8.03
CA ALA A 17 7.10 -1.83 -7.68
C ALA A 17 6.34 -2.47 -6.50
N SER A 18 6.72 -2.14 -5.27
CA SER A 18 5.91 -2.44 -4.10
C SER A 18 4.78 -1.41 -4.07
N VAL A 19 3.61 -1.81 -4.58
CA VAL A 19 2.35 -1.33 -4.00
C VAL A 19 2.48 -1.59 -2.49
N GLY A 20 2.24 -0.57 -1.67
CA GLY A 20 2.38 -0.65 -0.21
C GLY A 20 1.52 -1.76 0.37
N GLN A 21 2.05 -2.97 0.46
CA GLN A 21 1.39 -4.11 1.08
C GLN A 21 1.46 -3.97 2.60
N SER A 22 0.37 -3.53 3.22
CA SER A 22 0.12 -3.89 4.61
C SER A 22 -0.33 -5.35 4.64
N ARG A 23 0.54 -6.25 5.11
CA ARG A 23 0.18 -7.64 5.41
C ARG A 23 -0.92 -7.66 6.49
N SER A 24 -2.16 -7.98 6.12
CA SER A 24 -3.17 -8.46 7.06
C SER A 24 -3.48 -9.93 6.79
N LEU A 25 -3.30 -10.74 7.83
CA LEU A 25 -3.61 -12.17 7.86
C LEU A 25 -5.11 -12.43 7.60
N ASN A 26 -5.34 -13.46 6.80
CA ASN A 26 -6.60 -14.13 6.51
C ASN A 26 -7.60 -14.13 7.67
N THR A 27 -8.84 -13.72 7.39
CA THR A 27 -10.03 -14.29 8.01
C THR A 27 -11.04 -14.53 6.91
N ALA A 28 -11.31 -15.81 6.64
CA ALA A 28 -12.38 -16.27 5.78
C ALA A 28 -13.71 -15.66 6.25
N VAL A 29 -14.43 -15.03 5.32
CA VAL A 29 -15.84 -14.69 5.50
C VAL A 29 -16.62 -15.83 4.86
N ASP A 30 -17.35 -16.53 5.72
CA ASP A 30 -18.22 -17.64 5.37
C ASP A 30 -19.30 -17.17 4.39
N ARG A 31 -19.35 -17.78 3.19
CA ARG A 31 -20.35 -17.45 2.15
C ARG A 31 -21.58 -18.33 2.34
N GLY A 32 -22.60 -17.78 2.99
CA GLY A 32 -23.97 -18.28 2.90
C GLY A 32 -24.67 -17.69 1.67
N ALA A 33 -25.09 -18.54 0.75
CA ALA A 33 -25.82 -18.18 -0.47
C ALA A 33 -27.27 -17.71 -0.16
N SER A 34 -27.75 -16.65 -0.83
CA SER A 34 -29.18 -16.51 -1.15
C SER A 34 -29.42 -15.57 -2.34
N SER A 35 -30.05 -16.16 -3.35
CA SER A 35 -30.95 -15.66 -4.40
C SER A 35 -31.00 -14.16 -4.76
N THR A 36 -30.77 -13.93 -6.06
CA THR A 36 -31.27 -12.84 -6.90
C THR A 36 -32.72 -12.44 -6.60
N HIS A 37 -32.97 -11.15 -6.34
CA HIS A 37 -34.12 -10.38 -6.80
C HIS A 37 -33.85 -8.88 -6.63
N GLY A 38 -34.15 -8.10 -7.66
CA GLY A 38 -33.94 -6.65 -7.67
C GLY A 38 -34.87 -5.94 -6.71
N LEU A 39 -34.31 -5.05 -5.89
CA LEU A 39 -35.01 -4.07 -5.07
C LEU A 39 -34.10 -2.85 -4.95
N SER A 40 -34.62 -1.67 -5.34
CA SER A 40 -34.03 -0.39 -4.99
C SER A 40 -34.08 -0.23 -3.47
N SER A 41 -32.97 -0.45 -2.77
CA SER A 41 -32.88 -0.15 -1.35
C SER A 41 -32.60 1.33 -1.17
N VAL A 42 -33.63 2.06 -0.73
CA VAL A 42 -33.47 3.34 -0.05
C VAL A 42 -32.68 3.04 1.23
N PHE A 43 -31.38 3.34 1.23
CA PHE A 43 -30.52 3.13 2.38
C PHE A 43 -30.83 4.18 3.44
N HIS A 44 -31.10 3.72 4.67
CA HIS A 44 -31.33 4.60 5.81
C HIS A 44 -29.96 5.08 6.33
N VAL A 45 -29.55 6.29 5.94
CA VAL A 45 -28.37 6.96 6.51
C VAL A 45 -28.67 7.29 7.98
N PRO A 46 -27.82 6.91 8.95
CA PRO A 46 -28.01 7.32 10.34
C PRO A 46 -28.04 8.85 10.42
N SER A 47 -29.11 9.42 10.95
CA SER A 47 -29.19 10.87 11.12
C SER A 47 -28.16 11.35 12.13
N THR A 48 -27.35 12.35 11.75
CA THR A 48 -26.35 12.94 12.64
C THR A 48 -27.04 13.50 13.89
N SER A 49 -26.52 13.14 15.07
CA SER A 49 -27.15 13.56 16.33
C SER A 49 -27.09 15.09 16.50
N GLN A 50 -28.09 15.66 17.18
CA GLN A 50 -28.09 17.11 17.51
C GLN A 50 -26.85 17.54 18.32
N LYS A 51 -26.21 16.60 19.02
CA LYS A 51 -24.99 16.86 19.80
C LYS A 51 -23.76 16.92 18.90
N VAL A 52 -23.64 16.01 17.93
CA VAL A 52 -22.59 16.08 16.89
C VAL A 52 -22.71 17.38 16.09
N ASN A 53 -23.92 17.79 15.71
CA ASN A 53 -24.15 19.07 15.03
C ASN A 53 -23.81 20.31 15.88
N ARG A 54 -23.78 20.19 17.21
CA ARG A 54 -23.27 21.25 18.09
C ARG A 54 -21.74 21.26 18.09
N LEU A 55 -21.12 20.10 18.32
CA LEU A 55 -19.65 19.95 18.31
C LEU A 55 -19.05 20.47 17.00
N ARG A 56 -19.68 20.14 15.87
CA ARG A 56 -19.30 20.64 14.54
C ARG A 56 -19.35 22.16 14.40
N ARG A 57 -20.29 22.84 15.07
CA ARG A 57 -20.37 24.31 15.02
C ARG A 57 -19.30 25.01 15.83
N ASP A 58 -18.71 24.32 16.80
CA ASP A 58 -17.70 24.89 17.68
C ASP A 58 -16.27 24.76 17.09
N ILE A 59 -16.12 24.04 15.97
CA ILE A 59 -14.85 23.85 15.27
C ILE A 59 -14.36 25.19 14.72
N GLN A 60 -13.16 25.60 15.13
CA GLN A 60 -12.52 26.81 14.64
C GLN A 60 -11.77 26.54 13.33
N ASP A 61 -11.61 27.58 12.51
CA ASP A 61 -10.84 27.57 11.25
C ASP A 61 -11.38 26.64 10.14
N VAL A 62 -12.51 25.95 10.36
CA VAL A 62 -13.15 25.07 9.38
C VAL A 62 -14.57 25.56 9.07
N THR A 63 -14.84 25.78 7.78
CA THR A 63 -16.19 25.98 7.25
C THR A 63 -16.82 24.63 6.96
N ILE A 64 -17.82 24.27 7.76
CA ILE A 64 -18.61 23.04 7.58
C ILE A 64 -19.82 23.31 6.71
N VAL A 65 -19.87 22.63 5.56
CA VAL A 65 -20.98 22.69 4.60
C VAL A 65 -21.85 21.46 4.75
N ASP A 66 -23.00 21.65 5.41
CA ASP A 66 -24.04 20.66 5.66
C ASP A 66 -25.42 21.11 5.14
N THR A 67 -25.50 22.28 4.49
CA THR A 67 -26.69 22.80 3.82
C THR A 67 -26.34 23.41 2.46
N LYS A 68 -27.36 23.57 1.60
CA LYS A 68 -27.18 24.15 0.26
C LYS A 68 -26.77 25.62 0.32
N GLU A 69 -27.26 26.37 1.30
CA GLU A 69 -26.93 27.79 1.48
C GLU A 69 -25.45 27.97 1.78
N LYS A 70 -24.91 27.15 2.69
CA LYS A 70 -23.47 27.13 2.98
C LYS A 70 -22.65 26.66 1.79
N ALA A 71 -23.16 25.71 1.00
CA ALA A 71 -22.49 25.27 -0.22
C ALA A 71 -22.35 26.42 -1.23
N LEU A 72 -23.40 27.23 -1.40
CA LEU A 72 -23.37 28.42 -2.27
C LEU A 72 -22.39 29.49 -1.76
N GLU A 73 -22.25 29.65 -0.45
CA GLU A 73 -21.26 30.56 0.15
C GLU A 73 -19.82 30.08 -0.07
N ALA A 74 -19.54 28.81 0.20
CA ALA A 74 -18.25 28.21 -0.06
C ALA A 74 -17.86 28.28 -1.55
N LEU A 75 -18.83 28.10 -2.47
CA LEU A 75 -18.62 28.27 -3.90
C LEU A 75 -18.22 29.70 -4.28
N ARG A 76 -18.81 30.72 -3.67
CA ARG A 76 -18.40 32.12 -3.90
C ARG A 76 -16.95 32.35 -3.48
N ALA A 77 -16.52 31.78 -2.35
CA ALA A 77 -15.13 31.86 -1.90
C ALA A 77 -14.18 31.12 -2.85
N LEU A 78 -14.52 29.89 -3.26
CA LEU A 78 -13.79 29.11 -4.26
C LEU A 78 -13.67 29.82 -5.62
N GLN A 79 -14.63 30.66 -5.97
CA GLN A 79 -14.66 31.37 -7.25
C GLN A 79 -14.27 32.85 -7.12
N SER A 80 -13.76 33.27 -5.97
CA SER A 80 -13.26 34.63 -5.77
C SER A 80 -12.02 34.89 -6.64
N ASP A 81 -11.82 36.14 -7.04
CA ASP A 81 -10.64 36.54 -7.84
C ASP A 81 -9.33 36.09 -7.19
N GLN A 82 -9.24 36.13 -5.85
CA GLN A 82 -8.07 35.70 -5.09
C GLN A 82 -7.85 34.19 -5.16
N ALA A 83 -8.90 33.38 -5.01
CA ALA A 83 -8.82 31.92 -5.12
C ALA A 83 -8.45 31.48 -6.55
N LEU A 84 -8.99 32.14 -7.57
CA LEU A 84 -8.73 31.79 -8.97
C LEU A 84 -7.28 32.04 -9.44
N THR A 85 -6.45 32.72 -8.65
CA THR A 85 -5.00 32.92 -8.97
C THR A 85 -4.11 31.72 -8.67
N ARG A 86 -4.66 30.66 -8.08
CA ARG A 86 -3.91 29.54 -7.50
C ARG A 86 -4.65 28.22 -7.69
N THR A 87 -3.97 27.12 -7.39
CA THR A 87 -4.61 25.80 -7.38
C THR A 87 -5.40 25.58 -6.11
N HIS A 88 -6.50 24.84 -6.22
CA HIS A 88 -7.33 24.41 -5.10
C HIS A 88 -7.01 22.96 -4.77
N ALA A 89 -6.57 22.68 -3.55
CA ALA A 89 -6.36 21.31 -3.12
C ALA A 89 -7.67 20.70 -2.66
N TRP A 90 -7.91 19.46 -3.06
CA TRP A 90 -9.08 18.69 -2.68
C TRP A 90 -8.68 17.29 -2.23
N ASP A 91 -9.53 16.71 -1.39
CA ASP A 91 -9.43 15.34 -0.90
C ASP A 91 -10.86 14.80 -0.63
N THR A 92 -11.06 13.50 -0.82
CA THR A 92 -12.33 12.83 -0.54
C THR A 92 -12.16 11.67 0.44
N GLU A 93 -13.10 11.55 1.37
CA GLU A 93 -13.24 10.36 2.20
C GLU A 93 -14.41 9.53 1.68
N THR A 94 -14.23 8.22 1.65
CA THR A 94 -15.15 7.32 0.95
C THR A 94 -15.54 6.09 1.77
N GLU A 95 -16.74 5.57 1.54
CA GLU A 95 -17.14 4.24 2.02
C GLU A 95 -17.43 3.30 0.85
N ASP A 96 -17.76 2.04 1.13
CA ASP A 96 -18.14 1.02 0.14
C ASP A 96 -17.09 0.72 -0.95
N VAL A 97 -15.81 0.98 -0.63
CA VAL A 97 -14.65 0.57 -1.43
C VAL A 97 -13.46 0.29 -0.52
N ASP A 98 -12.77 -0.84 -0.74
CA ASP A 98 -11.47 -1.13 -0.11
C ASP A 98 -10.33 -1.05 -1.15
N PRO A 99 -9.59 0.07 -1.23
CA PRO A 99 -8.53 0.24 -2.22
C PRO A 99 -7.37 -0.76 -2.08
N SER A 100 -7.29 -1.52 -0.98
CA SER A 100 -6.26 -2.56 -0.82
C SER A 100 -6.56 -3.85 -1.58
N ILE A 101 -7.80 -4.06 -2.00
CA ILE A 101 -8.24 -5.28 -2.69
C ILE A 101 -9.07 -5.02 -3.95
N GLU A 102 -9.58 -3.81 -4.17
CA GLU A 102 -10.41 -3.48 -5.33
C GLU A 102 -10.22 -2.05 -5.85
N SER A 103 -10.70 -1.83 -7.07
CA SER A 103 -10.68 -0.52 -7.75
C SER A 103 -11.90 0.33 -7.37
N PRO A 104 -11.77 1.67 -7.27
CA PRO A 104 -12.91 2.59 -7.08
C PRO A 104 -13.77 2.77 -8.33
N VAL A 105 -13.42 2.18 -9.48
CA VAL A 105 -14.23 2.28 -10.70
C VAL A 105 -15.60 1.62 -10.47
N GLY A 106 -16.66 2.43 -10.45
CA GLY A 106 -18.03 1.97 -10.23
C GLY A 106 -18.31 1.49 -8.80
N LYS A 107 -17.41 1.80 -7.85
CA LYS A 107 -17.51 1.40 -6.44
C LYS A 107 -17.15 2.54 -5.50
N GLY A 108 -17.76 2.51 -4.33
CA GLY A 108 -17.55 3.51 -3.29
C GLY A 108 -18.36 4.78 -3.47
N ARG A 109 -18.64 5.43 -2.34
CA ARG A 109 -19.42 6.67 -2.21
C ARG A 109 -18.62 7.70 -1.45
N VAL A 110 -18.72 8.97 -1.83
CA VAL A 110 -18.07 10.07 -1.09
C VAL A 110 -18.90 10.38 0.16
N ILE A 111 -18.30 10.28 1.35
CA ILE A 111 -18.96 10.61 2.63
C ILE A 111 -18.64 12.03 3.09
N CYS A 112 -17.46 12.55 2.73
CA CYS A 112 -17.12 13.96 2.85
C CYS A 112 -16.02 14.34 1.86
N ALA A 113 -15.91 15.63 1.58
CA ALA A 113 -14.84 16.19 0.77
C ALA A 113 -14.28 17.42 1.47
N SER A 114 -12.97 17.63 1.38
CA SER A 114 -12.31 18.78 1.98
C SER A 114 -11.57 19.60 0.93
N ALA A 115 -11.44 20.91 1.17
CA ALA A 115 -10.69 21.79 0.29
C ALA A 115 -9.83 22.81 1.05
N PHE A 116 -8.72 23.19 0.42
CA PHE A 116 -7.85 24.24 0.92
C PHE A 116 -7.24 25.03 -0.24
N CYS A 117 -7.30 26.36 -0.14
CA CYS A 117 -6.82 27.28 -1.17
C CYS A 117 -5.78 28.29 -0.64
N GLY A 118 -5.30 28.12 0.59
CA GLY A 118 -4.44 29.07 1.27
C GLY A 118 -5.12 29.67 2.49
N LYS A 119 -4.31 30.13 3.46
CA LYS A 119 -4.81 30.59 4.77
C LYS A 119 -5.62 31.89 4.71
N ASP A 120 -5.48 32.61 3.60
CA ASP A 120 -6.08 33.89 3.27
C ASP A 120 -7.44 33.77 2.55
N ILE A 121 -7.87 32.56 2.20
CA ILE A 121 -9.21 32.32 1.63
C ILE A 121 -10.12 31.87 2.76
N ASP A 122 -11.18 32.62 3.03
CA ASP A 122 -12.23 32.25 3.98
C ASP A 122 -13.46 31.71 3.23
N PHE A 123 -13.91 30.51 3.58
CA PHE A 123 -15.07 29.86 2.98
C PHE A 123 -16.40 30.23 3.66
N GLY A 124 -16.35 31.02 4.74
CA GLY A 124 -17.50 31.55 5.48
C GLY A 124 -17.23 31.65 6.98
N SER A 125 -16.57 30.63 7.56
CA SER A 125 -16.19 30.60 8.98
C SER A 125 -14.75 30.11 9.21
N GLY A 126 -13.92 30.05 8.17
CA GLY A 126 -12.59 29.47 8.25
C GLY A 126 -11.98 29.17 6.89
N ASN A 127 -10.66 28.98 6.90
CA ASN A 127 -9.86 28.78 5.70
C ASN A 127 -9.73 27.33 5.23
N LYS A 128 -10.38 26.41 5.93
CA LYS A 128 -10.56 25.02 5.52
C LYS A 128 -12.02 24.79 5.19
N LEU A 129 -12.28 24.12 4.07
CA LEU A 129 -13.62 23.71 3.70
C LEU A 129 -13.78 22.22 4.02
N TRP A 130 -14.89 21.86 4.66
CA TRP A 130 -15.29 20.47 4.86
C TRP A 130 -16.77 20.30 4.50
N ILE A 131 -17.03 19.45 3.51
CA ILE A 131 -18.37 19.18 2.98
C ILE A 131 -18.86 17.87 3.59
N ASP A 132 -19.97 17.92 4.30
CA ASP A 132 -20.68 16.74 4.76
C ASP A 132 -21.58 16.21 3.65
N ASN A 133 -21.23 15.06 3.06
CA ASN A 133 -22.03 14.41 2.02
C ASN A 133 -22.87 13.24 2.56
N THR A 134 -23.18 13.24 3.86
CA THR A 134 -24.15 12.29 4.43
C THR A 134 -25.60 12.65 4.12
N GLN A 135 -25.86 13.92 3.79
CA GLN A 135 -27.16 14.39 3.32
C GLN A 135 -27.18 14.45 1.79
N ASP A 136 -28.29 14.00 1.20
CA ASP A 136 -28.43 13.94 -0.26
C ASP A 136 -28.28 15.32 -0.91
N GLY A 137 -27.35 15.39 -1.87
CA GLY A 137 -27.24 16.49 -2.81
C GLY A 137 -26.38 17.68 -2.38
N ILE A 138 -25.70 17.64 -1.22
CA ILE A 138 -24.77 18.71 -0.82
C ILE A 138 -23.56 18.76 -1.76
N LEU A 139 -22.89 17.62 -2.01
CA LEU A 139 -21.76 17.57 -2.95
C LEU A 139 -22.18 17.95 -4.38
N GLN A 140 -23.42 17.65 -4.77
CA GLN A 140 -23.94 17.99 -6.11
C GLN A 140 -24.04 19.50 -6.33
N CYS A 141 -24.14 20.33 -5.28
CA CYS A 141 -24.05 21.79 -5.42
C CYS A 141 -22.72 22.23 -6.05
N PHE A 142 -21.64 21.44 -5.88
CA PHE A 142 -20.31 21.74 -6.39
C PHE A 142 -20.05 21.17 -7.80
N LYS A 143 -21.04 20.53 -8.43
CA LYS A 143 -20.87 19.82 -9.71
C LYS A 143 -20.29 20.71 -10.81
N ASP A 144 -20.86 21.89 -11.03
CA ASP A 144 -20.41 22.82 -12.06
C ASP A 144 -19.01 23.37 -11.77
N TYR A 145 -18.67 23.55 -10.50
CA TYR A 145 -17.33 23.93 -10.06
C TYR A 145 -16.31 22.82 -10.35
N PHE A 146 -16.64 21.57 -10.02
CA PHE A 146 -15.77 20.42 -10.27
C PHE A 146 -15.56 20.19 -11.76
N GLN A 147 -16.60 20.35 -12.58
CA GLN A 147 -16.57 20.21 -14.03
C GLN A 147 -15.93 21.40 -14.77
N ASN A 148 -15.49 22.45 -14.06
CA ASN A 148 -14.88 23.60 -14.71
C ASN A 148 -13.38 23.36 -14.97
N PRO A 149 -12.94 23.21 -16.23
CA PRO A 149 -11.53 22.93 -16.54
C PRO A 149 -10.61 24.14 -16.31
N LYS A 150 -11.16 25.35 -16.15
CA LYS A 150 -10.37 26.58 -15.94
C LYS A 150 -9.90 26.74 -14.50
N ILE A 151 -10.49 26.00 -13.57
CA ILE A 151 -10.13 26.04 -12.16
C ILE A 151 -9.17 24.89 -11.89
N GLY A 152 -7.90 25.22 -11.63
CA GLY A 152 -6.87 24.21 -11.38
C GLY A 152 -7.04 23.54 -10.03
N LYS A 153 -7.19 22.21 -10.04
CA LYS A 153 -7.40 21.38 -8.85
C LYS A 153 -6.21 20.44 -8.66
N VAL A 154 -5.65 20.42 -7.46
CA VAL A 154 -4.51 19.57 -7.10
C VAL A 154 -4.91 18.54 -6.06
N TRP A 155 -4.31 17.36 -6.17
CA TRP A 155 -4.71 16.18 -5.41
C TRP A 155 -3.49 15.42 -4.90
N HIS A 156 -3.73 14.43 -4.05
CA HIS A 156 -2.78 13.39 -3.73
C HIS A 156 -3.40 12.06 -4.12
N ASN A 157 -2.89 11.39 -5.17
CA ASN A 157 -3.51 10.19 -5.75
C ASN A 157 -4.87 10.46 -6.43
N TYR A 158 -4.89 11.44 -7.35
CA TYR A 158 -6.07 11.95 -8.07
C TYR A 158 -6.98 10.88 -8.67
N SER A 159 -6.40 9.77 -9.16
CA SER A 159 -7.18 8.71 -9.81
C SER A 159 -8.28 8.18 -8.90
N PHE A 160 -7.99 8.00 -7.61
CA PHE A 160 -8.97 7.51 -6.67
C PHE A 160 -10.14 8.49 -6.53
N ASP A 161 -9.85 9.76 -6.21
CA ASP A 161 -10.86 10.81 -6.04
C ASP A 161 -11.69 11.03 -7.31
N LYS A 162 -11.05 11.02 -8.49
CA LYS A 162 -11.73 11.18 -9.78
C LYS A 162 -12.74 10.06 -10.01
N HIS A 163 -12.38 8.80 -9.71
CA HIS A 163 -13.31 7.68 -9.90
C HIS A 163 -14.50 7.74 -8.95
N VAL A 164 -14.30 8.07 -7.67
CA VAL A 164 -15.41 8.16 -6.72
C VAL A 164 -16.33 9.36 -7.01
N LEU A 165 -15.78 10.50 -7.44
CA LEU A 165 -16.60 11.62 -7.93
C LEU A 165 -17.39 11.25 -9.19
N LEU A 166 -16.80 10.49 -10.12
CA LEU A 166 -17.52 10.00 -11.30
C LEU A 166 -18.65 9.03 -10.93
N ASN A 167 -18.51 8.24 -9.85
CA ASN A 167 -19.58 7.38 -9.35
C ASN A 167 -20.77 8.20 -8.82
N GLU A 168 -20.52 9.40 -8.30
CA GLU A 168 -21.53 10.40 -7.93
C GLU A 168 -22.06 11.20 -9.13
N GLY A 169 -21.63 10.88 -10.36
CA GLY A 169 -22.01 11.60 -11.57
C GLY A 169 -21.38 13.00 -11.69
N ILE A 170 -20.25 13.25 -11.00
CA ILE A 170 -19.46 14.49 -11.07
C ILE A 170 -18.17 14.22 -11.84
N ASN A 171 -18.05 14.78 -13.04
CA ASN A 171 -16.81 14.71 -13.81
C ASN A 171 -15.83 15.81 -13.36
N CYS A 172 -14.93 15.49 -12.43
CA CYS A 172 -13.97 16.48 -11.92
C CYS A 172 -12.90 16.85 -12.95
N ASP A 173 -13.06 17.98 -13.65
CA ASP A 173 -12.11 18.49 -14.64
C ASP A 173 -11.15 19.53 -14.02
N GLY A 174 -10.18 19.98 -14.81
CA GLY A 174 -9.20 20.98 -14.35
C GLY A 174 -8.11 20.37 -13.48
N PHE A 175 -7.71 19.13 -13.76
CA PHE A 175 -6.56 18.49 -13.11
C PHE A 175 -5.29 19.33 -13.34
N ALA A 176 -4.82 19.99 -12.27
CA ALA A 176 -3.63 20.83 -12.30
C ALA A 176 -2.39 20.13 -11.74
N GLY A 177 -2.58 19.03 -11.02
CA GLY A 177 -1.48 18.20 -10.56
C GLY A 177 -1.85 17.21 -9.47
N ASP A 178 -0.97 16.24 -9.32
CA ASP A 178 -0.97 15.21 -8.29
C ASP A 178 0.40 15.24 -7.60
N THR A 179 0.40 15.51 -6.30
CA THR A 179 1.61 15.60 -5.50
C THR A 179 2.42 14.30 -5.49
N MET A 180 1.78 13.14 -5.64
CA MET A 180 2.45 11.84 -5.78
C MET A 180 3.25 11.79 -7.09
N HIS A 181 2.64 12.20 -8.21
CA HIS A 181 3.32 12.27 -9.51
C HIS A 181 4.45 13.30 -9.50
N MET A 182 4.22 14.48 -8.92
CA MET A 182 5.21 15.56 -8.83
C MET A 182 6.44 15.11 -8.04
N ALA A 183 6.25 14.46 -6.89
CA ALA A 183 7.35 13.92 -6.09
C ALA A 183 8.09 12.78 -6.82
N ARG A 184 7.35 11.89 -7.50
CA ARG A 184 7.94 10.79 -8.30
C ARG A 184 8.80 11.29 -9.45
N LEU A 185 8.37 12.35 -10.13
CA LEU A 185 9.16 12.97 -11.18
C LEU A 185 10.40 13.66 -10.64
N LEU A 186 10.31 14.27 -9.45
CA LEU A 186 11.43 14.95 -8.81
C LEU A 186 12.53 13.96 -8.39
N ASP A 187 12.15 12.85 -7.76
CA ASP A 187 13.07 11.81 -7.32
C ASP A 187 12.35 10.47 -7.20
N THR A 188 12.68 9.53 -8.10
CA THR A 188 12.08 8.18 -8.12
C THR A 188 12.60 7.25 -7.02
N SER A 189 13.64 7.64 -6.28
CA SER A 189 14.34 6.81 -5.31
C SER A 189 13.89 6.99 -3.86
N ILE A 190 13.02 7.97 -3.58
CA ILE A 190 12.54 8.20 -2.21
C ILE A 190 11.70 7.00 -1.72
N TYR A 191 11.80 6.75 -0.41
CA TYR A 191 11.31 5.53 0.25
C TYR A 191 9.80 5.30 0.07
N SER A 192 8.99 6.37 0.15
CA SER A 192 7.54 6.33 0.02
C SER A 192 7.04 7.59 -0.67
N TYR A 193 5.85 7.51 -1.25
CA TYR A 193 5.15 8.65 -1.85
C TYR A 193 3.79 8.88 -1.18
N SER A 194 3.55 8.29 -0.02
CA SER A 194 2.37 8.60 0.78
C SER A 194 2.41 10.05 1.26
N LEU A 195 1.24 10.67 1.38
CA LEU A 195 1.12 12.04 1.90
C LEU A 195 1.79 12.19 3.27
N GLU A 196 1.67 11.19 4.15
CA GLU A 196 2.36 11.14 5.45
C GLU A 196 3.89 11.27 5.32
N PHE A 197 4.50 10.47 4.44
CA PHE A 197 5.94 10.52 4.25
C PHE A 197 6.37 11.82 3.55
N LEU A 198 5.69 12.20 2.45
CA LEU A 198 6.06 13.37 1.66
C LEU A 198 5.90 14.67 2.46
N SER A 199 4.84 14.78 3.27
CA SER A 199 4.65 15.94 4.14
C SER A 199 5.77 16.07 5.16
N THR A 200 6.16 14.98 5.81
CA THR A 200 7.27 14.99 6.78
C THR A 200 8.62 15.29 6.10
N TYR A 201 8.82 14.77 4.89
CA TYR A 201 10.09 14.90 4.16
C TYR A 201 10.27 16.29 3.53
N PHE A 202 9.23 16.86 2.91
CA PHE A 202 9.30 18.13 2.17
C PHE A 202 8.84 19.36 2.98
N LEU A 203 8.06 19.16 4.04
CA LEU A 203 7.48 20.21 4.89
C LEU A 203 7.83 19.98 6.38
N PRO A 204 9.12 19.93 6.76
CA PRO A 204 9.54 19.64 8.14
C PRO A 204 9.03 20.64 9.19
N GLU A 205 8.60 21.83 8.76
CA GLU A 205 7.98 22.86 9.59
C GLU A 205 6.49 22.61 9.90
N VAL A 206 5.86 21.66 9.20
CA VAL A 206 4.44 21.33 9.39
C VAL A 206 4.35 20.14 10.33
N LYS A 207 3.38 20.17 11.26
CA LYS A 207 3.07 19.01 12.10
C LYS A 207 2.85 17.79 11.19
N PRO A 208 3.59 16.68 11.39
CA PRO A 208 3.43 15.47 10.57
C PRO A 208 1.98 15.00 10.54
N LYS A 209 1.52 14.61 9.35
CA LYS A 209 0.24 13.89 9.22
C LYS A 209 0.39 12.55 9.91
N GLU A 210 -0.59 12.18 10.73
CA GLU A 210 -0.67 10.86 11.35
C GLU A 210 -1.57 9.94 10.51
N SER A 211 -1.25 8.66 10.45
CA SER A 211 -2.07 7.69 9.70
C SER A 211 -3.46 7.51 10.34
N MET A 212 -4.46 7.22 9.51
CA MET A 212 -5.83 6.94 9.98
C MET A 212 -5.86 5.79 11.00
N LYS A 213 -5.04 4.75 10.78
CA LYS A 213 -4.91 3.62 11.71
C LYS A 213 -4.36 4.07 13.07
N THR A 214 -3.39 4.98 13.09
CA THR A 214 -2.83 5.52 14.34
C THR A 214 -3.88 6.31 15.12
N LEU A 215 -4.68 7.12 14.44
CA LEU A 215 -5.62 8.05 15.08
C LEU A 215 -6.92 7.39 15.55
N PHE A 216 -7.40 6.38 14.83
CA PHE A 216 -8.78 5.89 14.98
C PHE A 216 -8.90 4.38 15.19
N SER A 217 -7.81 3.60 15.14
CA SER A 217 -7.96 2.16 15.39
C SER A 217 -8.29 1.87 16.84
N VAL A 218 -9.30 1.03 17.04
CA VAL A 218 -9.75 0.58 18.36
C VAL A 218 -9.45 -0.91 18.55
N PRO A 219 -9.27 -1.39 19.80
CA PRO A 219 -9.15 -2.81 20.07
C PRO A 219 -10.39 -3.58 19.62
N LYS A 220 -10.21 -4.60 18.76
CA LYS A 220 -11.28 -5.50 18.36
C LYS A 220 -11.77 -6.26 19.58
N LEU A 221 -13.07 -6.22 19.85
CA LEU A 221 -13.67 -7.00 20.93
C LEU A 221 -13.56 -8.50 20.64
N ASN A 222 -13.18 -9.27 21.66
CA ASN A 222 -13.22 -10.73 21.62
C ASN A 222 -14.68 -11.22 21.71
N LYS A 223 -14.91 -12.53 21.49
CA LYS A 223 -16.23 -13.16 21.69
C LYS A 223 -16.83 -12.88 23.08
N ASP A 224 -15.97 -12.68 24.08
CA ASP A 224 -16.35 -12.41 25.47
C ASP A 224 -16.60 -10.91 25.77
N GLY A 225 -16.63 -10.05 24.75
CA GLY A 225 -16.87 -8.60 24.89
C GLY A 225 -15.68 -7.79 25.43
N LYS A 226 -14.55 -8.44 25.77
CA LYS A 226 -13.33 -7.76 26.25
C LYS A 226 -12.45 -7.27 25.08
N PRO A 227 -11.71 -6.15 25.26
CA PRO A 227 -10.74 -5.67 24.27
C PRO A 227 -9.68 -6.74 23.92
N GLY A 228 -9.58 -7.09 22.64
CA GLY A 228 -8.56 -7.97 22.09
C GLY A 228 -7.28 -7.23 21.71
N LYS A 229 -6.22 -7.97 21.35
CA LYS A 229 -4.92 -7.40 20.92
C LYS A 229 -4.91 -6.87 19.49
N LYS A 230 -5.87 -7.30 18.65
CA LYS A 230 -5.96 -6.88 17.25
C LYS A 230 -6.65 -5.52 17.19
N LEU A 231 -6.01 -4.53 16.62
CA LEU A 231 -6.63 -3.24 16.34
C LEU A 231 -7.45 -3.32 15.05
N VAL A 232 -8.60 -2.66 15.03
CA VAL A 232 -9.47 -2.50 13.86
C VAL A 232 -9.85 -1.04 13.72
N LEU A 233 -9.91 -0.57 12.47
CA LEU A 233 -10.43 0.74 12.16
C LEU A 233 -11.97 0.64 12.08
N PRO A 234 -12.73 1.47 12.82
CA PRO A 234 -14.18 1.57 12.65
C PRO A 234 -14.56 1.98 11.22
N ALA A 235 -15.83 1.81 10.84
CA ALA A 235 -16.30 2.35 9.57
C ALA A 235 -16.16 3.88 9.55
N LEU A 236 -15.78 4.45 8.41
CA LEU A 236 -15.46 5.89 8.34
C LEU A 236 -16.69 6.76 8.62
N LEU A 237 -17.87 6.31 8.19
CA LEU A 237 -19.13 6.97 8.49
C LEU A 237 -19.45 7.01 10.00
N ASP A 238 -19.05 5.96 10.74
CA ASP A 238 -19.18 5.93 12.20
C ASP A 238 -18.25 6.96 12.85
N LEU A 239 -17.03 7.14 12.32
CA LEU A 239 -16.10 8.17 12.81
C LEU A 239 -16.65 9.57 12.58
N GLN A 240 -17.20 9.83 11.39
CA GLN A 240 -17.79 11.11 11.00
C GLN A 240 -18.99 11.50 11.87
N ASN A 241 -19.79 10.52 12.28
CA ASN A 241 -21.00 10.71 13.07
C ASN A 241 -20.81 10.41 14.58
N SER A 242 -19.59 10.10 15.01
CA SER A 242 -19.27 9.84 16.42
C SER A 242 -19.06 11.15 17.19
N GLU A 243 -19.71 11.26 18.35
CA GLU A 243 -19.46 12.37 19.28
C GLU A 243 -18.00 12.41 19.76
N GLU A 244 -17.33 11.26 19.84
CA GLU A 244 -15.94 11.16 20.29
C GLU A 244 -14.94 11.51 19.18
N HIS A 245 -15.27 11.18 17.92
CA HIS A 245 -14.32 11.24 16.81
C HIS A 245 -14.56 12.36 15.82
N CYS A 246 -15.78 12.93 15.73
CA CYS A 246 -16.14 13.87 14.67
C CYS A 246 -15.17 15.06 14.52
N GLN A 247 -14.73 15.66 15.63
CA GLN A 247 -13.73 16.73 15.60
C GLN A 247 -12.42 16.26 14.95
N ARG A 248 -11.83 15.18 15.48
CA ARG A 248 -10.56 14.64 15.00
C ARG A 248 -10.67 14.13 13.55
N TRP A 249 -11.84 13.65 13.16
CA TRP A 249 -12.14 13.22 11.79
C TRP A 249 -12.12 14.41 10.81
N ILE A 250 -12.80 15.51 11.16
CA ILE A 250 -12.80 16.73 10.36
C ILE A 250 -11.40 17.35 10.29
N ASP A 251 -10.67 17.37 11.42
CA ASP A 251 -9.28 17.82 11.45
C ASP A 251 -8.39 16.96 10.56
N TYR A 252 -8.56 15.63 10.57
CA TYR A 252 -7.84 14.72 9.69
C TYR A 252 -8.13 15.00 8.21
N SER A 253 -9.41 14.99 7.83
CA SER A 253 -9.83 15.17 6.43
C SER A 253 -9.42 16.55 5.88
N THR A 254 -9.59 17.62 6.65
CA THR A 254 -9.17 18.97 6.21
C THR A 254 -7.65 19.15 6.22
N LYS A 255 -6.92 18.40 7.05
CA LYS A 255 -5.45 18.42 7.03
C LYS A 255 -4.91 17.86 5.73
N ASP A 256 -5.59 16.92 5.10
CA ASP A 256 -5.13 16.30 3.85
C ASP A 256 -5.17 17.27 2.68
N ALA A 257 -6.27 18.01 2.53
CA ALA A 257 -6.32 19.11 1.56
C ALA A 257 -5.28 20.21 1.88
N GLU A 258 -5.13 20.61 3.15
CA GLU A 258 -4.14 21.63 3.55
C GLU A 258 -2.70 21.20 3.19
N VAL A 259 -2.31 20.00 3.60
CA VAL A 259 -0.96 19.47 3.37
C VAL A 259 -0.72 19.22 1.88
N THR A 260 -1.73 18.72 1.15
CA THR A 260 -1.65 18.54 -0.31
C THR A 260 -1.38 19.87 -1.00
N TRP A 261 -2.06 20.96 -0.61
CA TRP A 261 -1.82 22.28 -1.17
C TRP A 261 -0.40 22.78 -0.89
N MET A 262 0.06 22.67 0.35
CA MET A 262 1.42 23.09 0.74
C MET A 262 2.48 22.29 -0.01
N LEU A 263 2.27 20.97 -0.11
CA LEU A 263 3.18 20.06 -0.81
C LEU A 263 3.20 20.33 -2.31
N ALA A 264 2.05 20.55 -2.95
CA ALA A 264 1.96 20.90 -4.36
C ALA A 264 2.77 22.18 -4.68
N ASN A 265 2.61 23.23 -3.87
CA ASN A 265 3.39 24.47 -4.03
C ASN A 265 4.89 24.26 -3.81
N LYS A 266 5.28 23.48 -2.80
CA LYS A 266 6.69 23.14 -2.55
C LYS A 266 7.29 22.38 -3.74
N LEU A 267 6.61 21.35 -4.21
CA LEU A 267 7.05 20.50 -5.32
C LEU A 267 7.04 21.27 -6.66
N TYR A 268 6.07 22.14 -6.90
CA TYR A 268 6.04 23.03 -8.06
C TYR A 268 7.33 23.85 -8.16
N ASN A 269 7.70 24.52 -7.06
CA ASN A 269 8.91 25.34 -7.00
C ASN A 269 10.18 24.50 -7.20
N LEU A 270 10.23 23.30 -6.60
CA LEU A 270 11.35 22.38 -6.78
C LEU A 270 11.47 21.92 -8.24
N LEU A 271 10.38 21.47 -8.87
CA LEU A 271 10.37 21.02 -10.26
C LEU A 271 10.76 22.14 -11.23
N ARG A 272 10.23 23.36 -11.01
CA ARG A 272 10.57 24.54 -11.80
C ARG A 272 12.04 24.94 -11.68
N SER A 273 12.67 24.68 -10.54
CA SER A 273 14.11 24.95 -10.31
C SER A 273 15.05 23.91 -10.92
N ARG A 274 14.52 22.78 -11.44
CA ARG A 274 15.32 21.69 -12.01
C ARG A 274 15.34 21.78 -13.53
N PRO A 275 16.43 22.30 -14.14
CA PRO A 275 16.55 22.34 -15.59
C PRO A 275 16.69 20.93 -16.18
N THR A 276 16.13 20.75 -17.36
CA THR A 276 16.20 19.55 -18.19
C THR A 276 16.09 19.96 -19.67
N GLU A 277 16.06 18.99 -20.58
CA GLU A 277 15.87 19.21 -22.01
C GLU A 277 14.80 18.25 -22.56
N ASP A 278 14.08 18.66 -23.60
CA ASP A 278 13.24 17.72 -24.35
C ASP A 278 14.06 16.80 -25.27
N TYR A 279 13.39 15.89 -25.96
CA TYR A 279 14.00 14.99 -26.94
C TYR A 279 14.64 15.71 -28.15
N LYS A 280 14.40 17.01 -28.32
CA LYS A 280 14.99 17.87 -29.36
C LYS A 280 16.14 18.73 -28.82
N GLY A 281 16.47 18.62 -27.53
CA GLY A 281 17.51 19.44 -26.88
C GLY A 281 17.06 20.85 -26.49
N ASN A 282 15.76 21.16 -26.52
CA ASN A 282 15.27 22.46 -26.05
C ASN A 282 15.28 22.48 -24.52
N ARG A 283 15.88 23.54 -23.95
CA ARG A 283 15.93 23.74 -22.50
C ARG A 283 14.54 23.96 -21.92
N MET A 284 14.25 23.26 -20.83
CA MET A 284 13.03 23.40 -20.06
C MET A 284 13.29 23.04 -18.59
N SER A 285 12.27 23.06 -17.75
CA SER A 285 12.30 22.57 -16.37
C SER A 285 11.58 21.24 -16.25
N LEU A 286 11.78 20.52 -15.15
CA LEU A 286 10.97 19.33 -14.85
C LEU A 286 9.48 19.69 -14.68
N TRP A 287 9.15 20.92 -14.28
CA TRP A 287 7.76 21.38 -14.27
C TRP A 287 7.16 21.44 -15.68
N ASP A 288 7.92 21.91 -16.66
CA ASP A 288 7.44 21.94 -18.05
C ASP A 288 7.17 20.53 -18.59
N VAL A 289 8.03 19.56 -18.24
CA VAL A 289 7.80 18.13 -18.54
C VAL A 289 6.53 17.62 -17.84
N TYR A 290 6.36 17.96 -16.57
CA TYR A 290 5.18 17.59 -15.80
C TYR A 290 3.89 18.11 -16.44
N SER A 291 3.83 19.40 -16.73
CA SER A 291 2.65 20.03 -17.32
C SER A 291 2.36 19.54 -18.74
N ALA A 292 3.39 19.35 -19.57
CA ALA A 292 3.20 18.94 -20.96
C ALA A 292 2.81 17.47 -21.11
N TYR A 293 3.27 16.58 -20.22
CA TYR A 293 3.12 15.13 -20.40
C TYR A 293 2.41 14.45 -19.24
N MET A 294 2.77 14.74 -17.99
CA MET A 294 2.23 14.00 -16.83
C MET A 294 0.78 14.38 -16.52
N ILE A 295 0.41 15.66 -16.67
CA ILE A 295 -0.98 16.09 -16.49
C ILE A 295 -1.91 15.44 -17.53
N PRO A 296 -1.67 15.55 -18.86
CA PRO A 296 -2.52 14.89 -19.86
C PRO A 296 -2.52 13.36 -19.73
N PHE A 297 -1.37 12.77 -19.39
CA PHE A 297 -1.28 11.33 -19.15
C PHE A 297 -2.12 10.89 -17.94
N GLY A 298 -2.14 11.68 -16.87
CA GLY A 298 -2.99 11.43 -15.70
C GLY A 298 -4.47 11.32 -16.07
N GLU A 299 -5.01 12.25 -16.86
CA GLU A 299 -6.40 12.18 -17.36
C GLU A 299 -6.61 10.95 -18.25
N SER A 300 -5.66 10.64 -19.12
CA SER A 300 -5.74 9.45 -19.99
C SER A 300 -5.74 8.14 -19.19
N LEU A 301 -5.00 8.08 -18.08
CA LEU A 301 -4.99 6.91 -17.19
C LEU A 301 -6.36 6.64 -16.58
N ILE A 302 -7.10 7.69 -16.19
CA ILE A 302 -8.47 7.56 -15.66
C ILE A 302 -9.38 6.89 -16.68
N GLU A 303 -9.30 7.29 -17.95
CA GLU A 303 -10.10 6.69 -19.01
C GLU A 303 -9.75 5.22 -19.21
N ILE A 304 -8.45 4.90 -19.25
CA ILE A 304 -7.96 3.51 -19.39
C ILE A 304 -8.47 2.64 -18.22
N GLU A 305 -8.33 3.13 -16.99
CA GLU A 305 -8.79 2.45 -15.78
C GLU A 305 -10.30 2.20 -15.80
N ARG A 306 -11.08 3.21 -16.23
CA ARG A 306 -12.54 3.14 -16.26
C ARG A 306 -13.08 2.25 -17.38
N VAL A 307 -12.41 2.20 -18.54
CA VAL A 307 -12.75 1.26 -19.62
C VAL A 307 -12.39 -0.17 -19.21
N GLY A 308 -11.24 -0.35 -18.55
CA GLY A 308 -10.74 -1.65 -18.14
C GLY A 308 -10.39 -2.56 -19.32
N MET A 309 -10.27 -3.86 -19.04
CA MET A 309 -10.01 -4.88 -20.07
C MET A 309 -10.97 -6.06 -19.92
N LYS A 310 -11.44 -6.60 -21.04
CA LYS A 310 -12.26 -7.83 -21.05
C LYS A 310 -11.35 -9.03 -20.81
N ILE A 311 -11.81 -9.93 -19.94
CA ILE A 311 -11.09 -11.14 -19.57
C ILE A 311 -11.98 -12.35 -19.88
N ASN A 312 -11.39 -13.40 -20.44
CA ASN A 312 -12.07 -14.68 -20.63
C ASN A 312 -12.09 -15.46 -19.31
N ILE A 313 -13.19 -15.32 -18.57
CA ILE A 313 -13.36 -15.93 -17.24
C ILE A 313 -13.33 -17.46 -17.30
N GLU A 314 -13.90 -18.05 -18.35
CA GLU A 314 -13.93 -19.51 -18.51
C GLU A 314 -12.52 -20.09 -18.71
N HIS A 315 -11.73 -19.45 -19.58
CA HIS A 315 -10.33 -19.82 -19.76
C HIS A 315 -9.53 -19.71 -18.46
N LEU A 316 -9.74 -18.64 -17.68
CA LEU A 316 -9.06 -18.47 -16.40
C LEU A 316 -9.46 -19.51 -15.35
N LYS A 317 -10.74 -19.92 -15.30
CA LYS A 317 -11.19 -20.99 -14.40
C LYS A 317 -10.49 -22.32 -14.72
N LEU A 318 -10.40 -22.67 -16.01
CA LEU A 318 -9.68 -23.87 -16.45
C LEU A 318 -8.18 -23.80 -16.13
N ALA A 319 -7.57 -22.63 -16.26
CA ALA A 319 -6.18 -22.41 -15.89
C ALA A 319 -5.97 -22.51 -14.36
N GLU A 320 -6.91 -21.99 -13.57
CA GLU A 320 -6.90 -22.08 -12.11
C GLU A 320 -6.99 -23.54 -11.65
N GLU A 321 -7.91 -24.34 -12.20
CA GLU A 321 -8.05 -25.77 -11.90
C GLU A 321 -6.74 -26.52 -12.13
N LYS A 322 -6.13 -26.35 -13.32
CA LYS A 322 -4.84 -26.97 -13.65
C LYS A 322 -3.71 -26.53 -12.71
N ALA A 323 -3.68 -25.24 -12.33
CA ALA A 323 -2.68 -24.72 -11.42
C ALA A 323 -2.87 -25.26 -9.99
N GLN A 324 -4.11 -25.45 -9.54
CA GLN A 324 -4.41 -26.07 -8.25
C GLN A 324 -4.00 -27.55 -8.23
N GLU A 325 -4.33 -28.31 -9.28
CA GLU A 325 -3.91 -29.70 -9.44
C GLU A 325 -2.39 -29.84 -9.41
N ALA A 326 -1.67 -29.03 -10.20
CA ALA A 326 -0.20 -29.03 -10.21
C ALA A 326 0.41 -28.62 -8.86
N SER A 327 -0.20 -27.65 -8.17
CA SER A 327 0.20 -27.25 -6.81
C SER A 327 0.03 -28.39 -5.82
N GLU A 328 -1.10 -29.10 -5.83
CA GLU A 328 -1.32 -30.22 -4.91
C GLU A 328 -0.40 -31.41 -5.20
N LEU A 329 -0.15 -31.71 -6.48
CA LEU A 329 0.85 -32.70 -6.87
C LEU A 329 2.24 -32.34 -6.33
N ALA A 330 2.72 -31.11 -6.57
CA ALA A 330 4.02 -30.67 -6.08
C ALA A 330 4.13 -30.70 -4.55
N LYS A 331 3.05 -30.34 -3.83
CA LYS A 331 2.98 -30.46 -2.37
C LYS A 331 3.03 -31.92 -1.93
N SER A 332 2.34 -32.82 -2.63
CA SER A 332 2.35 -34.26 -2.35
C SER A 332 3.73 -34.86 -2.57
N GLU A 333 4.40 -34.54 -3.68
CA GLU A 333 5.76 -35.00 -3.98
C GLU A 333 6.75 -34.49 -2.93
N PHE A 334 6.66 -33.21 -2.56
CA PHE A 334 7.51 -32.65 -1.52
C PHE A 334 7.25 -33.31 -0.15
N ARG A 335 6.00 -33.59 0.21
CA ARG A 335 5.67 -34.33 1.44
C ARG A 335 6.23 -35.75 1.40
N SER A 336 6.05 -36.46 0.29
CA SER A 336 6.57 -37.83 0.14
C SER A 336 8.09 -37.85 0.29
N TRP A 337 8.81 -36.88 -0.31
CA TRP A 337 10.24 -36.71 -0.07
C TRP A 337 10.54 -36.40 1.41
N LEU A 338 9.80 -35.48 2.03
CA LEU A 338 10.01 -35.13 3.42
C LEU A 338 9.77 -36.32 4.36
N GLU A 339 8.83 -37.22 4.04
CA GLU A 339 8.61 -38.47 4.79
C GLU A 339 9.85 -39.38 4.78
N THR A 340 10.64 -39.38 3.70
CA THR A 340 11.85 -40.22 3.61
C THR A 340 12.96 -39.77 4.57
N ILE A 341 12.98 -38.49 4.95
CA ILE A 341 14.04 -37.89 5.78
C ILE A 341 13.54 -37.50 7.17
N GLN A 342 12.28 -37.06 7.31
CA GLN A 342 11.66 -36.56 8.55
C GLN A 342 10.15 -36.88 8.59
N PRO A 343 9.76 -38.14 8.91
CA PRO A 343 8.36 -38.58 8.92
C PRO A 343 7.43 -37.74 9.82
N GLU A 344 7.90 -37.35 11.01
CA GLU A 344 7.11 -36.52 11.95
C GLU A 344 6.80 -35.14 11.37
N ALA A 345 7.78 -34.52 10.70
CA ALA A 345 7.61 -33.19 10.12
C ALA A 345 6.68 -33.23 8.89
N ALA A 346 6.75 -34.28 8.08
CA ALA A 346 5.99 -34.37 6.84
C ALA A 346 4.46 -34.31 7.03
N GLY A 347 3.95 -34.93 8.10
CA GLY A 347 2.52 -34.93 8.42
C GLY A 347 1.98 -33.61 8.97
N HIS A 348 2.86 -32.71 9.45
CA HIS A 348 2.44 -31.52 10.20
C HIS A 348 2.98 -30.19 9.66
N MET A 349 3.98 -30.24 8.76
CA MET A 349 4.58 -29.05 8.20
C MET A 349 3.62 -28.31 7.26
N ASN A 350 3.40 -27.03 7.54
CA ASN A 350 2.81 -26.08 6.63
C ASN A 350 3.86 -25.63 5.60
N LEU A 351 3.77 -26.18 4.39
CA LEU A 351 4.69 -25.90 3.27
C LEU A 351 4.67 -24.43 2.82
N MET A 352 3.62 -23.68 3.14
CA MET A 352 3.50 -22.25 2.84
C MET A 352 4.14 -21.38 3.92
N SER A 353 4.57 -21.94 5.06
CA SER A 353 5.16 -21.19 6.16
C SER A 353 6.64 -20.91 5.90
N ASP A 354 6.99 -19.65 5.66
CA ASP A 354 8.38 -19.23 5.51
C ASP A 354 9.26 -19.64 6.70
N LYS A 355 8.72 -19.58 7.92
CA LYS A 355 9.43 -19.97 9.15
C LYS A 355 9.74 -21.47 9.17
N GLN A 356 8.81 -22.31 8.74
CA GLN A 356 9.02 -23.75 8.72
C GLN A 356 9.96 -24.15 7.58
N LYS A 357 9.83 -23.54 6.39
CA LYS A 357 10.82 -23.70 5.30
C LYS A 357 12.22 -23.28 5.75
N GLN A 358 12.32 -22.15 6.47
CA GLN A 358 13.59 -21.70 7.04
C GLN A 358 14.18 -22.74 8.00
N ALA A 359 13.36 -23.25 8.92
CA ALA A 359 13.74 -24.32 9.85
C ALA A 359 14.23 -25.57 9.11
N LEU A 360 13.47 -26.05 8.12
CA LEU A 360 13.84 -27.25 7.37
C LEU A 360 15.14 -27.07 6.60
N PHE A 361 15.28 -26.01 5.80
CA PHE A 361 16.42 -25.88 4.90
C PHE A 361 17.68 -25.40 5.60
N PHE A 362 17.58 -24.44 6.51
CA PHE A 362 18.74 -23.68 6.99
C PHE A 362 19.08 -23.92 8.46
N ALA A 363 18.22 -24.57 9.26
CA ALA A 363 18.52 -24.71 10.68
C ALA A 363 19.78 -25.58 10.89
N PRO A 364 20.60 -25.28 11.91
CA PRO A 364 20.48 -24.12 12.80
C PRO A 364 20.90 -22.80 12.12
N TYR A 365 20.17 -21.72 12.40
CA TYR A 365 20.51 -20.35 11.94
C TYR A 365 20.26 -19.32 13.06
N ARG A 366 20.95 -18.18 13.00
CA ARG A 366 20.71 -17.03 13.90
C ARG A 366 20.26 -15.81 13.10
N ASN A 367 19.39 -14.99 13.70
CA ASN A 367 19.00 -13.72 13.10
C ASN A 367 20.21 -12.79 13.01
N MET A 368 20.54 -12.30 11.82
CA MET A 368 21.77 -11.52 11.63
C MET A 368 21.72 -10.14 12.29
N LYS A 369 20.52 -9.58 12.57
CA LYS A 369 20.37 -8.32 13.32
C LYS A 369 20.80 -8.49 14.78
N VAL A 370 20.38 -9.60 15.41
CA VAL A 370 20.74 -9.93 16.81
C VAL A 370 22.24 -10.20 16.91
N MET A 371 22.83 -10.87 15.91
CA MET A 371 24.27 -11.10 15.83
C MET A 371 25.06 -9.79 15.68
N ARG A 372 24.57 -8.87 14.83
CA ARG A 372 25.20 -7.56 14.65
C ARG A 372 25.20 -6.74 15.94
N SER A 373 24.06 -6.68 16.64
CA SER A 373 23.96 -6.01 17.95
C SER A 373 24.80 -6.68 19.03
N TYR A 374 24.97 -8.01 18.99
CA TYR A 374 25.83 -8.74 19.94
C TYR A 374 27.32 -8.46 19.72
N VAL A 375 27.75 -8.37 18.45
CA VAL A 375 29.12 -7.99 18.07
C VAL A 375 29.40 -6.52 18.38
N GLU A 376 28.43 -5.63 18.14
CA GLU A 376 28.50 -4.20 18.47
C GLU A 376 28.54 -3.96 19.99
N ALA A 377 27.77 -4.72 20.79
CA ALA A 377 27.79 -4.64 22.26
C ALA A 377 29.10 -5.13 22.91
N ARG A 378 29.96 -5.85 22.17
CA ARG A 378 31.31 -6.25 22.62
C ARG A 378 32.41 -5.29 22.17
N ARG A 379 32.07 -4.21 21.43
CA ARG A 379 33.00 -3.16 20.99
C ARG A 379 32.92 -1.94 21.91
N ASP A 380 33.33 -2.10 23.18
CA ASP A 380 33.95 -1.01 23.94
C ASP A 380 35.47 -1.28 23.92
N GLY A 381 36.15 -0.75 22.90
CA GLY A 381 37.58 -0.91 22.71
C GLY A 381 38.03 -0.89 21.25
N ASN A 382 38.02 0.32 20.66
CA ASN A 382 38.62 0.72 19.37
C ASN A 382 38.06 0.18 18.04
N GLN A 383 37.90 1.14 17.11
CA GLN A 383 37.47 0.99 15.73
C GLN A 383 38.51 0.26 14.87
N THR A 384 38.03 -0.65 14.01
CA THR A 384 38.15 -0.62 12.54
C THR A 384 37.60 -1.93 11.94
N ASP A 385 37.17 -1.85 10.68
CA ASP A 385 36.79 -2.91 9.75
C ASP A 385 35.41 -3.58 9.88
N PHE A 386 34.55 -3.17 8.94
CA PHE A 386 33.29 -3.80 8.53
C PHE A 386 33.51 -5.15 7.82
N GLN A 387 34.73 -5.40 7.31
CA GLN A 387 35.09 -6.60 6.56
C GLN A 387 35.39 -7.83 7.44
N ARG A 388 35.59 -7.66 8.77
CA ARG A 388 35.78 -8.80 9.70
C ARG A 388 34.46 -9.47 10.13
N THR A 389 33.34 -8.77 10.02
CA THR A 389 32.02 -9.24 10.50
C THR A 389 31.53 -10.46 9.72
N SER A 390 31.78 -10.52 8.41
CA SER A 390 31.44 -11.68 7.57
C SER A 390 32.29 -12.90 7.90
N PHE A 391 33.58 -12.72 8.20
CA PHE A 391 34.51 -13.81 8.51
C PHE A 391 34.25 -14.41 9.91
N VAL A 392 33.97 -13.58 10.92
CA VAL A 392 33.64 -14.05 12.28
C VAL A 392 32.25 -14.71 12.33
N LEU A 393 31.27 -14.26 11.53
CA LEU A 393 29.96 -14.93 11.42
C LEU A 393 30.06 -16.31 10.75
N ALA A 394 30.90 -16.44 9.72
CA ALA A 394 31.17 -17.73 9.07
C ALA A 394 31.90 -18.70 10.01
N LEU A 395 32.84 -18.19 10.82
CA LEU A 395 33.59 -19.00 11.79
C LEU A 395 32.69 -19.48 12.96
N LEU A 396 31.77 -18.65 13.46
CA LEU A 396 30.85 -19.03 14.54
C LEU A 396 29.76 -20.03 14.10
N CYS A 397 29.40 -20.06 12.81
CA CYS A 397 28.57 -21.14 12.26
C CYS A 397 29.34 -22.47 12.14
N GLN A 398 30.68 -22.43 12.09
CA GLN A 398 31.55 -23.61 12.04
C GLN A 398 32.00 -24.07 13.44
N THR A 399 32.12 -23.17 14.42
CA THR A 399 32.54 -23.52 15.79
C THR A 399 31.34 -23.82 16.69
N GLY A 400 30.82 -25.05 16.58
CA GLY A 400 30.39 -25.93 17.69
C GLY A 400 29.61 -25.43 18.93
N GLU A 401 29.13 -24.20 19.02
CA GLU A 401 28.14 -23.82 20.04
C GLU A 401 26.81 -24.48 19.65
N VAL A 402 26.27 -25.33 20.54
CA VAL A 402 25.08 -26.14 20.32
C VAL A 402 23.85 -25.26 20.04
N LEU A 403 23.70 -24.82 18.79
CA LEU A 403 22.45 -24.29 18.28
C LEU A 403 21.58 -25.49 17.95
N ASN A 404 20.42 -25.55 18.58
CA ASN A 404 19.48 -26.64 18.36
C ASN A 404 19.08 -26.65 16.88
N ASN A 405 19.43 -27.72 16.17
CA ASN A 405 19.00 -27.95 14.79
C ASN A 405 17.53 -28.36 14.72
N VAL A 406 16.94 -28.66 15.87
CA VAL A 406 15.53 -29.03 16.01
C VAL A 406 14.70 -27.82 16.45
N ASN A 407 13.74 -27.45 15.62
CA ASN A 407 12.76 -26.40 15.93
C ASN A 407 11.41 -27.03 16.25
N GLN A 408 10.76 -26.56 17.33
CA GLN A 408 9.43 -27.03 17.72
C GLN A 408 8.35 -26.07 17.22
N PHE A 409 7.33 -26.64 16.59
CA PHE A 409 6.17 -25.90 16.09
C PHE A 409 4.89 -26.48 16.69
N LYS A 410 3.87 -25.62 16.82
CA LYS A 410 2.54 -26.03 17.29
C LYS A 410 1.64 -26.32 16.10
N THR A 411 0.85 -27.37 16.22
CA THR A 411 -0.29 -27.68 15.35
C THR A 411 -1.53 -26.91 15.80
N GLU A 412 -2.56 -26.85 14.95
CA GLU A 412 -3.84 -26.22 15.29
C GLU A 412 -4.52 -26.92 16.48
N ASP A 413 -4.29 -28.22 16.64
CA ASP A 413 -4.86 -29.07 17.71
C ASP A 413 -3.99 -29.14 18.99
N LYS A 414 -3.12 -28.14 19.21
CA LYS A 414 -2.24 -27.98 20.40
C LYS A 414 -1.12 -29.02 20.58
N GLY A 415 -0.94 -29.98 19.67
CA GLY A 415 0.24 -30.85 19.63
C GLY A 415 1.50 -30.11 19.16
N THR A 416 2.69 -30.54 19.59
CA THR A 416 3.97 -30.04 19.08
C THR A 416 4.64 -31.04 18.17
N PHE A 417 5.20 -30.59 17.05
CA PHE A 417 6.05 -31.40 16.19
C PHE A 417 7.41 -30.72 15.99
N LYS A 418 8.39 -31.53 15.58
CA LYS A 418 9.78 -31.09 15.39
C LYS A 418 10.14 -31.04 13.90
N ILE A 419 10.90 -30.02 13.53
CA ILE A 419 11.59 -29.95 12.23
C ILE A 419 13.10 -29.93 12.52
N GLU A 420 13.82 -30.87 11.93
CA GLU A 420 15.29 -30.90 11.97
C GLU A 420 15.85 -30.18 10.73
N GLY A 421 16.87 -29.35 10.92
CA GLY A 421 17.44 -28.58 9.81
C GLY A 421 18.44 -29.36 8.95
N LEU A 422 18.35 -29.18 7.64
CA LEU A 422 19.25 -29.73 6.62
C LEU A 422 20.59 -28.98 6.51
N ARG A 423 20.76 -27.89 7.27
CA ARG A 423 22.01 -27.11 7.35
C ARG A 423 22.53 -26.59 6.01
N LEU A 424 21.61 -26.25 5.09
CA LEU A 424 21.99 -25.61 3.84
C LEU A 424 22.59 -24.23 4.12
N PRO A 425 23.58 -23.78 3.33
CA PRO A 425 24.18 -22.46 3.50
C PRO A 425 23.15 -21.35 3.24
N VAL A 426 23.18 -20.32 4.07
CA VAL A 426 22.33 -19.13 3.91
C VAL A 426 23.03 -18.13 3.00
N GLU A 427 22.48 -17.90 1.81
CA GLU A 427 23.05 -16.94 0.84
C GLU A 427 22.35 -15.58 0.85
N GLU A 428 21.04 -15.59 1.08
CA GLU A 428 20.21 -14.39 1.10
C GLU A 428 19.39 -14.32 2.39
N VAL A 429 19.11 -13.10 2.83
CA VAL A 429 18.26 -12.83 3.98
C VAL A 429 17.12 -11.90 3.63
N THR A 430 16.03 -12.04 4.38
CA THR A 430 14.90 -11.10 4.36
C THR A 430 15.31 -9.73 4.94
N SER A 431 14.46 -8.72 4.74
CA SER A 431 14.61 -7.39 5.37
C SER A 431 14.63 -7.44 6.91
N GLN A 432 14.10 -8.50 7.51
CA GLN A 432 14.16 -8.79 8.94
C GLN A 432 15.36 -9.66 9.35
N PHE A 433 16.32 -9.87 8.44
CA PHE A 433 17.58 -10.59 8.68
C PHE A 433 17.43 -12.09 9.02
N TRP A 434 16.32 -12.70 8.59
CA TRP A 434 16.12 -14.16 8.59
C TRP A 434 16.55 -14.78 7.25
N PRO A 435 17.00 -16.05 7.20
CA PRO A 435 17.27 -16.74 5.95
C PRO A 435 16.09 -16.61 4.97
N SER A 436 16.37 -16.28 3.72
CA SER A 436 15.33 -16.11 2.71
C SER A 436 14.86 -17.48 2.21
N SER A 437 13.54 -17.70 2.19
CA SER A 437 12.89 -18.86 1.56
C SER A 437 11.99 -18.41 0.39
N SER A 438 12.44 -17.36 -0.30
CA SER A 438 11.80 -16.81 -1.49
C SER A 438 11.88 -17.79 -2.66
N GLU A 439 11.02 -17.60 -3.66
CA GLU A 439 11.01 -18.42 -4.88
C GLU A 439 12.40 -18.47 -5.54
N LYS A 440 13.09 -17.33 -5.63
CA LYS A 440 14.45 -17.27 -6.19
C LYS A 440 15.40 -18.21 -5.45
N VAL A 441 15.46 -18.12 -4.12
CA VAL A 441 16.37 -18.94 -3.30
C VAL A 441 16.00 -20.41 -3.44
N LEU A 442 14.72 -20.76 -3.38
CA LEU A 442 14.27 -22.15 -3.53
C LEU A 442 14.58 -22.71 -4.93
N ARG A 443 14.46 -21.91 -5.99
CA ARG A 443 14.89 -22.30 -7.35
C ARG A 443 16.39 -22.50 -7.45
N ASP A 444 17.19 -21.62 -6.84
CA ASP A 444 18.66 -21.77 -6.80
C ASP A 444 19.09 -23.03 -6.03
N LEU A 445 18.35 -23.38 -4.95
CA LEU A 445 18.55 -24.62 -4.19
C LEU A 445 18.16 -25.86 -4.99
N ALA A 446 17.02 -25.83 -5.69
CA ALA A 446 16.51 -26.96 -6.46
C ALA A 446 17.29 -27.22 -7.76
N GLY A 447 17.73 -26.15 -8.44
CA GLY A 447 18.34 -26.23 -9.76
C GLY A 447 17.30 -26.32 -10.87
N ASP A 448 17.73 -26.79 -12.04
CA ASP A 448 16.88 -27.00 -13.21
C ASP A 448 17.22 -28.34 -13.87
N MET A 449 16.43 -29.36 -13.55
CA MET A 449 16.64 -30.70 -14.07
C MET A 449 16.28 -30.84 -15.56
N SER A 450 15.55 -29.88 -16.15
CA SER A 450 15.25 -29.90 -17.59
C SER A 450 16.50 -29.73 -18.47
N ILE A 451 17.53 -29.10 -17.89
CA ILE A 451 18.84 -28.87 -18.51
C ILE A 451 19.98 -29.55 -17.72
N ASP A 452 19.65 -30.55 -16.89
CA ASP A 452 20.59 -31.27 -16.01
C ASP A 452 21.43 -30.35 -15.11
N LYS A 453 20.89 -29.19 -14.73
CA LYS A 453 21.55 -28.24 -13.85
C LYS A 453 21.18 -28.55 -12.41
N LYS A 454 22.08 -29.25 -11.72
CA LYS A 454 21.94 -29.55 -10.29
C LYS A 454 21.91 -28.26 -9.45
N GLY A 455 20.94 -28.19 -8.54
CA GLY A 455 20.81 -27.07 -7.62
C GLY A 455 21.79 -27.12 -6.46
N LYS A 456 21.89 -26.01 -5.71
CA LYS A 456 22.83 -25.90 -4.58
C LYS A 456 22.52 -26.83 -3.41
N ALA A 457 21.30 -27.35 -3.31
CA ALA A 457 20.94 -28.33 -2.30
C ALA A 457 21.42 -29.76 -2.65
N TYR A 458 21.74 -30.03 -3.92
CA TYR A 458 22.13 -31.36 -4.40
C TYR A 458 23.28 -32.00 -3.61
N PRO A 459 24.39 -31.30 -3.29
CA PRO A 459 25.50 -31.88 -2.51
C PRO A 459 25.14 -32.25 -1.07
N PHE A 460 24.10 -31.63 -0.51
CA PHE A 460 23.69 -31.80 0.88
C PHE A 460 22.60 -32.85 1.07
N ILE A 461 21.85 -33.15 -0.01
CA ILE A 461 20.70 -34.06 0.00
C ILE A 461 21.00 -35.39 -0.73
N GLY A 462 22.09 -35.48 -1.50
CA GLY A 462 22.63 -36.74 -2.06
C GLY A 462 21.74 -37.48 -3.07
N GLU A 463 22.14 -38.68 -3.54
CA GLU A 463 21.38 -39.53 -4.49
C GLU A 463 19.99 -39.99 -3.99
N THR A 464 19.67 -39.77 -2.71
CA THR A 464 18.30 -39.84 -2.16
C THR A 464 17.41 -38.67 -2.61
N GLY A 465 17.92 -37.75 -3.42
CA GLY A 465 17.26 -36.54 -3.89
C GLY A 465 16.10 -36.82 -4.85
N MET A 466 15.02 -36.07 -4.66
CA MET A 466 13.90 -35.96 -5.59
C MET A 466 14.42 -35.92 -7.03
N THR A 467 14.07 -36.95 -7.81
CA THR A 467 13.99 -36.79 -9.26
C THR A 467 12.77 -35.91 -9.51
N TRP A 468 12.98 -34.59 -9.60
CA TRP A 468 11.94 -33.71 -10.12
C TRP A 468 11.55 -34.26 -11.50
N GLY A 469 10.28 -34.65 -11.62
CA GLY A 469 9.79 -35.49 -12.69
C GLY A 469 10.20 -34.98 -14.07
N LYS A 470 10.75 -35.89 -14.88
CA LYS A 470 10.49 -35.84 -16.32
C LYS A 470 9.00 -36.07 -16.48
N ASN A 471 8.21 -35.03 -16.68
CA ASN A 471 6.97 -35.07 -17.45
C ASN A 471 6.45 -33.64 -17.70
N GLY A 472 6.51 -33.25 -18.98
CA GLY A 472 5.52 -32.40 -19.66
C GLY A 472 5.44 -30.94 -19.25
#